data_AF-J2ZYP6-F1
#
_entry.id   AF-J2ZYP6-F1
#
_cell.length_a   1.000
_cell.length_b   1.000
_cell.length_c   1.000
_cell.angle_alpha   90.00
_cell.angle_beta   90.00
_cell.angle_gamma   90.00
#
_symmetry.space_group_name_H-M   'P 1'
#
loop_
_entity.id
_entity.type
_entity.pdbx_description
1 polymer ?
#
loop_
_entity_poly.entity_id
_entity_poly.type
_entity_poly.pdbx_seq_one_letter_code
_entity_poly.pdbx_strand_id
1 'polypeptide(L)'
;MTIARALRSLADSTRKVAIGFDILSEVIRKFELKVVFRFLSILTRQIAKTDAVAHFHLNPQRHSPVELSLVHSQFDLTITTADDLLLSDG
;
A
#
# COMPACT_ATOMS: atom_id res chain seq x y z
N MET A 1 -4.89 -17.25 -8.74
CA MET A 1 -5.50 -15.94 -9.09
C MET A 1 -4.47 -14.86 -8.80
N THR A 2 -4.02 -14.10 -9.80
CA THR A 2 -2.95 -13.08 -9.63
C THR A 2 -3.58 -11.71 -9.41
N ILE A 3 -2.95 -10.85 -8.58
CA ILE A 3 -3.41 -9.47 -8.31
C ILE A 3 -3.67 -8.71 -9.64
N ALA A 4 -2.79 -8.86 -10.62
CA ALA A 4 -2.97 -8.25 -11.94
C ALA A 4 -4.26 -8.67 -12.67
N ARG A 5 -4.74 -9.92 -12.47
CA ARG A 5 -5.99 -10.39 -13.05
C ARG A 5 -7.19 -9.81 -12.30
N ALA A 6 -7.10 -9.72 -10.98
CA ALA A 6 -8.13 -9.09 -10.16
C ALA A 6 -8.29 -7.60 -10.53
N LEU A 7 -7.19 -6.87 -10.69
CA LEU A 7 -7.19 -5.45 -11.10
C LEU A 7 -7.88 -5.23 -12.45
N ARG A 8 -7.60 -6.07 -13.45
CA ARG A 8 -8.24 -5.95 -14.78
C ARG A 8 -9.75 -6.17 -14.74
N SER A 9 -10.20 -7.19 -14.02
CA SER A 9 -11.64 -7.45 -13.85
C SER A 9 -12.40 -6.30 -13.19
N LEU A 10 -11.68 -5.46 -12.46
CA LEU A 10 -12.21 -4.41 -11.62
C LEU A 10 -12.25 -3.07 -12.38
N ALA A 11 -11.28 -2.85 -13.26
CA ALA A 11 -11.26 -1.75 -14.22
C ALA A 11 -12.46 -1.75 -15.19
N ASP A 12 -13.03 -2.93 -15.48
CA ASP A 12 -14.23 -3.06 -16.34
C ASP A 12 -15.54 -2.69 -15.61
N SER A 13 -15.49 -2.33 -14.31
CA SER A 13 -16.66 -1.97 -13.52
C SER A 13 -16.76 -0.46 -13.27
N THR A 14 -17.96 0.12 -13.39
CA THR A 14 -18.23 1.57 -13.24
C THR A 14 -18.16 2.10 -11.81
N ARG A 15 -17.66 1.30 -10.85
CA ARG A 15 -17.57 1.67 -9.43
C ARG A 15 -16.13 2.05 -9.09
N LYS A 16 -15.96 3.07 -8.23
CA LYS A 16 -14.66 3.36 -7.63
C LYS A 16 -14.26 2.20 -6.74
N VAL A 17 -13.06 1.68 -6.99
CA VAL A 17 -12.57 0.48 -6.33
C VAL A 17 -11.50 0.89 -5.34
N ALA A 18 -11.65 0.48 -4.09
CA ALA A 18 -10.60 0.55 -3.09
C ALA A 18 -9.99 -0.84 -2.86
N ILE A 19 -8.66 -0.90 -2.77
CA ILE A 19 -7.91 -2.14 -2.54
C ILE A 19 -7.03 -1.98 -1.31
N GLY A 20 -7.30 -2.77 -0.27
CA GLY A 20 -6.50 -2.80 0.95
C GLY A 20 -5.45 -3.90 0.94
N PHE A 21 -4.23 -3.57 1.36
CA PHE A 21 -3.14 -4.52 1.58
C PHE A 21 -2.69 -4.44 3.05
N ASP A 22 -3.01 -5.47 3.84
CA ASP A 22 -2.65 -5.57 5.27
C ASP A 22 -1.34 -6.33 5.54
N ILE A 23 -0.75 -6.90 4.48
CA ILE A 23 0.44 -7.75 4.57
C ILE A 23 1.77 -7.00 4.45
N LEU A 24 1.78 -5.68 4.25
CA LEU A 24 3.01 -4.95 3.89
C LEU A 24 4.12 -5.11 4.96
N SER A 25 3.76 -5.06 6.25
CA SER A 25 4.73 -5.31 7.32
C SER A 25 5.36 -6.70 7.27
N GLU A 26 4.57 -7.74 6.94
CA GLU A 26 5.11 -9.10 6.80
C GLU A 26 5.97 -9.26 5.55
N VAL A 27 5.63 -8.55 4.47
CA VAL A 27 6.42 -8.53 3.23
C VAL A 27 7.79 -7.88 3.48
N ILE A 28 7.83 -6.73 4.15
CA ILE A 28 9.10 -6.06 4.51
C ILE A 28 9.96 -6.95 5.41
N ARG A 29 9.36 -7.68 6.35
CA ARG A 29 10.08 -8.56 7.28
C ARG A 29 10.63 -9.82 6.61
N LYS A 30 9.93 -10.37 5.62
CA LYS A 30 10.28 -11.66 4.99
C LYS A 30 11.25 -11.53 3.81
N PHE A 31 11.30 -10.37 3.17
CA PHE A 31 12.08 -10.18 1.95
C PHE A 31 13.05 -9.01 2.10
N GLU A 32 14.16 -9.07 1.36
CA GLU A 32 15.10 -7.95 1.31
C GLU A 32 14.41 -6.68 0.81
N LEU A 33 14.76 -5.53 1.41
CA LEU A 33 14.13 -4.24 1.11
C LEU A 33 14.14 -3.92 -0.39
N LYS A 34 15.24 -4.21 -1.11
CA LYS A 34 15.33 -4.02 -2.57
C LYS A 34 14.27 -4.81 -3.35
N VAL A 35 13.96 -6.04 -2.91
CA VAL A 35 12.94 -6.89 -3.53
C VAL A 35 11.55 -6.31 -3.27
N VAL A 36 11.30 -5.85 -2.04
CA VAL A 36 10.05 -5.21 -1.64
C VAL A 36 9.80 -3.93 -2.44
N PHE A 37 10.82 -3.09 -2.60
CA PHE A 37 10.74 -1.89 -3.44
C PHE A 37 10.36 -2.20 -4.87
N ARG A 38 11.03 -3.17 -5.49
CA ARG A 38 10.72 -3.57 -6.86
C ARG A 38 9.30 -4.10 -6.98
N PHE A 39 8.85 -4.89 -6.01
CA PHE A 39 7.49 -5.38 -5.94
C PHE A 39 6.47 -4.24 -5.85
N LEU A 40 6.64 -3.31 -4.90
CA LEU A 40 5.77 -2.14 -4.73
C LEU A 40 5.74 -1.29 -6.00
N SER A 41 6.90 -0.98 -6.57
CA SER A 41 7.02 -0.23 -7.83
C SER A 41 6.27 -0.88 -9.00
N ILE A 42 6.25 -2.21 -9.10
CA ILE A 42 5.49 -2.92 -10.15
C ILE A 42 3.99 -2.86 -9.82
N LEU A 43 3.62 -3.12 -8.57
CA LEU A 43 2.24 -3.17 -8.12
C LEU A 43 1.54 -1.82 -8.25
N THR A 44 2.15 -0.73 -7.76
CA THR A 44 1.60 0.62 -7.84
C THR A 44 1.43 1.07 -9.28
N ARG A 45 2.38 0.75 -10.17
CA ARG A 45 2.25 0.99 -11.63
C ARG A 45 1.10 0.22 -12.29
N GLN A 46 0.73 -0.96 -11.78
CA GLN A 46 -0.42 -1.69 -12.30
C GLN A 46 -1.73 -1.11 -11.79
N ILE A 47 -1.76 -0.69 -10.52
CA ILE A 47 -2.93 -0.04 -9.92
C ILE A 47 -3.18 1.33 -10.58
N ALA A 48 -2.12 2.10 -10.85
CA ALA A 48 -2.22 3.40 -11.53
C ALA A 48 -2.80 3.33 -12.96
N LYS A 49 -2.87 2.14 -13.57
CA LYS A 49 -3.54 1.91 -14.86
C LYS A 49 -5.04 1.68 -14.73
N THR A 50 -5.56 1.69 -13.51
CA THR A 50 -6.97 1.46 -13.18
C THR A 50 -7.50 2.68 -12.42
N ASP A 51 -8.81 2.94 -12.47
CA ASP A 51 -9.46 3.99 -11.65
C ASP A 51 -9.68 3.52 -10.20
N ALA A 52 -8.65 2.91 -9.61
CA ALA A 52 -8.69 2.30 -8.28
C ALA A 52 -7.75 3.02 -7.31
N VAL A 53 -8.17 3.09 -6.05
CA VAL A 53 -7.37 3.60 -4.93
C VAL A 53 -6.81 2.42 -4.15
N ALA A 54 -5.53 2.44 -3.80
CA ALA A 54 -4.90 1.39 -3.01
C ALA A 54 -4.38 1.91 -1.66
N HIS A 55 -4.66 1.15 -0.62
CA HIS A 55 -4.28 1.43 0.76
C HIS A 55 -3.35 0.32 1.25
N PHE A 56 -2.21 0.69 1.82
CA PHE A 56 -1.23 -0.25 2.34
C PHE A 56 -1.06 -0.03 3.84
N HIS A 57 -1.37 -1.05 4.65
CA HIS A 57 -1.23 -0.97 6.10
C HIS A 57 0.14 -1.45 6.51
N LEU A 58 0.82 -0.62 7.29
CA LEU A 58 2.15 -0.87 7.80
C LEU A 58 2.17 -0.55 9.29
N ASN A 59 2.68 -1.46 10.09
CA ASN A 59 2.96 -1.23 11.50
C ASN A 59 4.38 -0.65 11.64
N PRO A 60 4.53 0.66 11.94
CA PRO A 60 5.83 1.32 11.98
C PRO A 60 6.72 0.82 13.12
N GLN A 61 6.15 0.28 14.20
CA GLN A 61 6.91 -0.24 15.36
C GLN A 61 7.71 -1.50 15.03
N ARG A 62 7.47 -2.12 13.86
CA ARG A 62 8.15 -3.35 13.42
C ARG A 62 9.32 -3.11 12.46
N HIS A 63 9.64 -1.84 12.16
CA HIS A 63 10.62 -1.49 11.13
C HIS A 63 11.52 -0.34 11.60
N SER A 64 12.73 -0.28 11.05
CA SER A 64 13.65 0.81 11.33
C SER A 64 13.19 2.12 10.66
N PRO A 65 13.56 3.29 11.20
CA PRO A 65 13.24 4.58 10.57
C PRO A 65 13.74 4.72 9.13
N VAL A 66 14.88 4.08 8.81
CA VAL A 66 15.45 4.07 7.46
C VAL A 66 14.57 3.27 6.50
N GLU A 67 14.12 2.08 6.91
CA GLU A 67 13.20 1.25 6.11
C GLU A 67 11.87 1.97 5.87
N LEU A 68 11.33 2.64 6.90
CA LEU A 68 10.09 3.41 6.80
C LEU A 68 10.21 4.59 5.83
N SER A 69 11.26 5.40 5.97
CA SER A 69 11.51 6.55 5.08
C SER A 69 11.60 6.10 3.62
N LEU A 70 12.30 5.00 3.39
CA LEU A 70 12.46 4.38 2.09
C LEU A 70 11.10 3.91 1.53
N VAL A 71 10.33 3.15 2.31
CA VAL A 71 9.04 2.61 1.87
C VAL A 71 8.01 3.73 1.62
N HIS A 72 7.96 4.76 2.47
CA HIS A 72 7.05 5.91 2.30
C HIS A 72 7.25 6.64 0.97
N SER A 73 8.49 6.67 0.43
CA SER A 73 8.77 7.28 -0.88
C SER A 73 8.07 6.61 -2.07
N GLN A 74 7.49 5.41 -1.88
CA GLN A 74 6.78 4.67 -2.93
C GLN A 74 5.28 4.99 -2.99
N PHE A 75 4.76 5.80 -2.06
CA PHE A 75 3.33 6.09 -1.94
C PHE A 75 3.03 7.56 -2.15
N ASP A 76 1.91 7.84 -2.81
CA ASP A 76 1.45 9.20 -3.09
C ASP A 76 1.02 9.94 -1.82
N LEU A 77 0.50 9.20 -0.82
CA LEU A 77 0.07 9.71 0.47
C LEU A 77 0.42 8.69 1.57
N THR A 78 0.98 9.18 2.66
CA THR A 78 1.23 8.40 3.89
C THR A 78 0.43 9.00 5.03
N ILE A 79 -0.37 8.17 5.72
CA ILE A 79 -1.15 8.55 6.89
C ILE A 79 -0.59 7.80 8.10
N THR A 80 -0.24 8.52 9.15
CA THR A 80 0.20 7.95 10.42
C THR A 80 -0.91 8.13 11.44
N THR A 81 -1.42 7.04 11.98
CA THR A 81 -2.33 7.06 13.13
C THR A 81 -1.52 6.89 14.40
N ALA A 82 -1.46 7.92 15.24
CA ALA A 82 -1.14 7.72 16.64
C ALA A 82 -2.39 7.16 17.32
N ASP A 83 -2.27 6.11 18.12
CA ASP A 83 -3.32 5.75 19.08
C ASP A 83 -3.44 6.91 20.09
N ASP A 84 -4.20 7.93 19.72
CA ASP A 84 -5.10 8.70 20.57
C ASP A 84 -5.74 9.82 19.74
N LEU A 85 -7.07 9.81 19.71
CA LEU A 85 -7.97 10.83 19.16
C LEU A 85 -8.07 10.93 17.63
N LEU A 86 -9.01 10.16 17.06
CA LEU A 86 -9.79 10.65 15.91
C LEU A 86 -10.66 11.81 16.41
N LEU A 87 -10.14 13.04 16.38
CA LEU A 87 -11.00 14.22 16.45
C LEU A 87 -11.67 14.41 15.09
N SER A 88 -12.91 13.96 15.00
CA SER A 88 -13.85 14.41 13.97
C SER A 88 -14.49 15.69 14.51
N ASP A 89 -13.98 16.86 14.11
CA ASP A 89 -14.76 18.10 14.24
C ASP A 89 -15.92 18.04 13.23
N GLY A 90 -17.14 18.11 13.78
CA GLY A 90 -18.39 18.22 13.02
C GLY A 90 -18.75 19.66 12.68
#